data_AF-X6CN24-F1
#
_entry.id   AF-X6CN24-F1
#
_cell.length_a   1.000
_cell.length_b   1.000
_cell.length_c   1.000
_cell.angle_alpha   90.00
_cell.angle_beta   90.00
_cell.angle_gamma   90.00
#
_symmetry.space_group_name_H-M   'P 1'
#
loop_
_entity.id
_entity.type
_entity.pdbx_description
1 polymer ?
#
loop_
_entity_poly.entity_id
_entity_poly.type
_entity_poly.pdbx_seq_one_letter_code
_entity_poly.pdbx_strand_id
1 'polypeptide(L)'
;MHLYDFISEDELNDLPEDNQQAFSSFVRVARRNLSETSRGLNDGDENDWRQLQEMRHGFTNVVLAAAKRYGIEPFLFTNVPKVNKFDSDIYFQLVADLDHYMTQLAIDTSIRQRSESTRLPEASKDKIRSYIHHLKEAIQKSPSFNEAKKERLLDKVAEFEAALGKSRLSYVAVTRLTLEILAVPVTLWSAYDVAHKLLSNINQVVAEAKVEEDEQRKLPALPKPFVMIAPRAPEIEERKKKADFGGGGGRDRNLDDEVPF
;
A
#
# COMPACT_ATOMS: atom_id res chain seq x y z
N MET A 1 -9.63 16.97 -20.67
CA MET A 1 -8.64 15.89 -20.39
C MET A 1 -9.29 14.52 -20.24
N HIS A 2 -8.61 13.48 -20.73
CA HIS A 2 -9.01 12.07 -20.70
C HIS A 2 -8.15 11.26 -19.70
N LEU A 3 -8.59 10.05 -19.34
CA LEU A 3 -7.85 9.13 -18.47
C LEU A 3 -6.41 8.90 -18.97
N TYR A 4 -6.24 8.74 -20.29
CA TYR A 4 -4.97 8.42 -20.92
C TYR A 4 -3.96 9.58 -20.92
N ASP A 5 -4.38 10.79 -20.55
CA ASP A 5 -3.46 11.91 -20.31
C ASP A 5 -2.67 11.70 -18.99
N PHE A 6 -3.17 10.84 -18.09
CA PHE A 6 -2.60 10.59 -16.78
C PHE A 6 -1.96 9.22 -16.61
N ILE A 7 -2.38 8.21 -17.38
CA ILE A 7 -1.83 6.86 -17.31
C ILE A 7 -1.97 6.15 -18.66
N SER A 8 -0.92 5.49 -19.12
CA SER A 8 -0.98 4.68 -20.34
C SER A 8 -1.72 3.34 -20.11
N GLU A 9 -2.13 2.68 -21.19
CA GLU A 9 -2.79 1.37 -21.09
C GLU A 9 -1.84 0.29 -20.54
N ASP A 10 -0.57 0.31 -20.96
CA ASP A 10 0.46 -0.59 -20.45
C ASP A 10 0.68 -0.39 -18.93
N GLU A 11 0.81 0.86 -18.48
CA GLU A 11 0.94 1.18 -17.05
C GLU A 11 -0.30 0.78 -16.23
N LEU A 12 -1.49 0.80 -16.84
CA LEU A 12 -2.73 0.37 -16.19
C LEU A 12 -2.77 -1.16 -16.03
N ASN A 13 -2.27 -1.90 -17.02
CA ASN A 13 -2.19 -3.36 -17.00
C ASN A 13 -1.12 -3.88 -16.02
N ASP A 14 -0.07 -3.08 -15.78
CA ASP A 14 1.02 -3.42 -14.85
C ASP A 14 0.72 -3.07 -13.39
N LEU A 15 -0.49 -2.58 -13.07
CA LEU A 15 -0.85 -2.25 -11.69
C LEU A 15 -0.94 -3.51 -10.80
N PRO A 16 -0.53 -3.40 -9.51
CA PRO A 16 -0.68 -4.49 -8.55
C PRO A 16 -2.12 -5.01 -8.42
N GLU A 17 -2.27 -6.29 -8.03
CA GLU A 17 -3.59 -6.89 -7.80
C GLU A 17 -4.28 -6.36 -6.53
N ASP A 18 -3.50 -5.96 -5.51
CA ASP A 18 -4.05 -5.37 -4.29
C ASP A 18 -4.58 -3.96 -4.57
N ASN A 19 -5.88 -3.74 -4.30
CA ASN A 19 -6.56 -2.49 -4.61
C ASN A 19 -5.88 -1.24 -4.01
N GLN A 20 -5.31 -1.32 -2.81
CA GLN A 20 -4.66 -0.17 -2.17
C GLN A 20 -3.32 0.13 -2.84
N GLN A 21 -2.53 -0.90 -3.13
CA GLN A 21 -1.26 -0.77 -3.85
C GLN A 21 -1.46 -0.34 -5.31
N ALA A 22 -2.50 -0.84 -5.97
CA ALA A 22 -2.93 -0.42 -7.31
C ALA A 22 -3.24 1.08 -7.33
N PHE A 23 -4.07 1.54 -6.39
CA PHE A 23 -4.42 2.95 -6.26
C PHE A 23 -3.20 3.83 -5.96
N SER A 24 -2.32 3.40 -5.06
CA SER A 24 -1.08 4.11 -4.75
C SER A 24 -0.17 4.26 -5.97
N SER A 25 0.01 3.18 -6.72
CA SER A 25 0.81 3.17 -7.95
C SER A 25 0.20 4.06 -9.03
N PHE A 26 -1.12 3.98 -9.21
CA PHE A 26 -1.89 4.82 -10.12
C PHE A 26 -1.70 6.32 -9.80
N VAL A 27 -1.90 6.73 -8.55
CA VAL A 27 -1.77 8.14 -8.13
C VAL A 27 -0.35 8.64 -8.36
N ARG A 28 0.67 7.81 -8.11
CA ARG A 28 2.08 8.17 -8.35
C ARG A 28 2.34 8.43 -9.84
N VAL A 29 1.86 7.56 -10.73
CA VAL A 29 1.99 7.72 -12.18
C VAL A 29 1.24 8.97 -12.66
N ALA A 30 -0.01 9.12 -12.26
CA ALA A 30 -0.85 10.27 -12.62
C ALA A 30 -0.23 11.60 -12.17
N ARG A 31 0.35 11.67 -10.96
CA ARG A 31 1.04 12.87 -10.46
C ARG A 31 2.30 13.18 -11.24
N ARG A 32 3.10 12.17 -11.59
CA ARG A 32 4.29 12.34 -12.42
C ARG A 32 3.90 12.94 -13.78
N ASN A 33 2.92 12.35 -14.44
CA ASN A 33 2.47 12.79 -15.75
C ASN A 33 1.83 14.19 -15.71
N LEU A 34 1.05 14.52 -14.67
CA LEU A 34 0.56 15.88 -14.43
C LEU A 34 1.70 16.88 -14.25
N SER A 35 2.71 16.53 -13.44
CA SER A 35 3.88 17.40 -13.21
C SER A 35 4.72 17.59 -14.47
N GLU A 36 4.84 16.57 -15.32
CA GLU A 36 5.57 16.66 -16.58
C GLU A 36 4.82 17.51 -17.60
N THR A 37 3.50 17.33 -17.72
CA THR A 37 2.67 18.06 -18.69
C THR A 37 2.48 19.53 -18.31
N SER A 38 2.44 19.84 -17.01
CA SER A 38 2.39 21.22 -16.52
C SER A 38 3.77 21.92 -16.52
N ARG A 39 4.85 21.19 -16.83
CA ARG A 39 6.21 21.74 -16.83
C ARG A 39 6.36 22.73 -17.98
N GLY A 40 6.47 24.01 -17.65
CA GLY A 40 6.63 25.09 -18.62
C GLY A 40 5.43 26.03 -18.72
N LEU A 41 4.33 25.71 -18.04
CA LEU A 41 3.23 26.66 -17.84
C LEU A 41 3.65 27.75 -16.86
N ASN A 42 3.34 29.00 -17.19
CA ASN A 42 3.60 30.15 -16.33
C ASN A 42 2.32 30.58 -15.61
N ASP A 43 2.31 30.49 -14.28
CA ASP A 43 1.17 30.88 -13.44
C ASP A 43 0.76 32.37 -13.61
N GLY A 44 1.65 33.21 -14.17
CA GLY A 44 1.36 34.61 -14.48
C GLY A 44 0.63 34.88 -15.81
N ASP A 45 0.56 33.89 -16.72
CA ASP A 45 -0.19 33.99 -17.97
C ASP A 45 -1.62 33.42 -17.77
N GLU A 46 -2.64 34.18 -18.16
CA GLU A 46 -4.04 33.78 -17.99
C GLU A 46 -4.39 32.50 -18.78
N ASN A 47 -3.80 32.30 -19.95
CA ASN A 47 -4.05 31.11 -20.77
C ASN A 47 -3.42 29.87 -20.13
N ASP A 48 -2.16 29.98 -19.70
CA ASP A 48 -1.44 28.90 -19.02
C ASP A 48 -2.12 28.55 -17.69
N TRP A 49 -2.59 29.56 -16.95
CA TRP A 49 -3.35 29.35 -15.71
C TRP A 49 -4.64 28.57 -15.97
N ARG A 50 -5.42 28.94 -17.00
CA ARG A 50 -6.65 28.22 -17.38
C ARG A 50 -6.35 26.79 -17.77
N GLN A 51 -5.30 26.58 -18.56
CA GLN A 51 -4.86 25.24 -18.94
C GLN A 51 -4.48 24.42 -17.71
N LEU A 52 -3.70 24.97 -16.78
CA LEU A 52 -3.31 24.32 -15.54
C LEU A 52 -4.51 23.94 -14.67
N GLN A 53 -5.51 24.81 -14.55
CA GLN A 53 -6.75 24.51 -13.83
C GLN A 53 -7.52 23.35 -14.47
N GLU A 54 -7.60 23.31 -15.80
CA GLU A 54 -8.20 22.17 -16.50
C GLU A 54 -7.43 20.87 -16.21
N MET A 55 -6.08 20.92 -16.18
CA MET A 55 -5.27 19.74 -15.85
C MET A 55 -5.53 19.25 -14.42
N ARG A 56 -5.58 20.17 -13.46
CA ARG A 56 -5.85 19.87 -12.04
C ARG A 56 -7.26 19.31 -11.84
N HIS A 57 -8.25 19.83 -12.56
CA HIS A 57 -9.62 19.30 -12.53
C HIS A 57 -9.67 17.89 -13.12
N GLY A 58 -9.03 17.66 -14.27
CA GLY A 58 -8.91 16.36 -14.90
C GLY A 58 -8.27 15.32 -13.98
N PHE A 59 -7.14 15.67 -13.36
CA PHE A 59 -6.46 14.83 -12.38
C PHE A 59 -7.38 14.47 -11.21
N THR A 60 -8.07 15.48 -10.64
CA THR A 60 -9.01 15.29 -9.53
C THR A 60 -10.11 14.31 -9.90
N ASN A 61 -10.72 14.48 -11.07
CA ASN A 61 -11.77 13.60 -11.55
C ASN A 61 -11.29 12.16 -11.73
N VAL A 62 -10.15 11.98 -12.40
CA VAL A 62 -9.57 10.67 -12.70
C VAL A 62 -9.15 9.93 -11.42
N VAL A 63 -8.49 10.62 -10.48
CA VAL A 63 -8.08 10.00 -9.21
C VAL A 63 -9.29 9.63 -8.35
N LEU A 64 -10.31 10.48 -8.25
CA LEU A 64 -11.53 10.14 -7.51
C LEU A 64 -12.29 8.98 -8.15
N ALA A 65 -12.33 8.91 -9.49
CA ALA A 65 -12.92 7.77 -10.20
C ALA A 65 -12.15 6.47 -9.92
N ALA A 66 -10.83 6.50 -9.99
CA ALA A 66 -9.97 5.36 -9.65
C ALA A 66 -10.17 4.93 -8.19
N ALA A 67 -10.19 5.88 -7.25
CA ALA A 67 -10.41 5.61 -5.84
C ALA A 67 -11.75 4.89 -5.59
N LYS A 68 -12.81 5.33 -6.27
CA LYS A 68 -14.13 4.67 -6.22
C LYS A 68 -14.10 3.27 -6.80
N ARG A 69 -13.41 3.06 -7.93
CA ARG A 69 -13.28 1.76 -8.57
C ARG A 69 -12.50 0.76 -7.70
N TYR A 70 -11.44 1.19 -7.05
CA TYR A 70 -10.63 0.37 -6.15
C TYR A 70 -11.21 0.23 -4.73
N GLY A 71 -12.33 0.89 -4.42
CA GLY A 71 -12.97 0.75 -3.11
C GLY A 71 -12.25 1.49 -1.99
N ILE A 72 -11.56 2.60 -2.28
CA ILE A 72 -10.75 3.33 -1.30
C ILE A 72 -11.66 4.16 -0.39
N GLU A 73 -11.91 3.64 0.81
CA GLU A 73 -12.95 4.11 1.75
C GLU A 73 -12.95 5.63 1.99
N PRO A 74 -11.81 6.32 2.23
CA PRO A 74 -11.81 7.78 2.44
C PRO A 74 -12.31 8.61 1.25
N PHE A 75 -12.29 8.06 0.04
CA PHE A 75 -12.64 8.79 -1.19
C PHE A 75 -13.93 8.29 -1.84
N LEU A 76 -14.56 7.22 -1.31
CA LEU A 76 -15.78 6.64 -1.87
C LEU A 76 -16.93 7.65 -1.93
N PHE A 77 -17.07 8.45 -0.87
CA PHE A 77 -18.14 9.42 -0.71
C PHE A 77 -17.76 10.83 -1.17
N THR A 78 -16.52 11.02 -1.62
CA THR A 78 -16.06 12.31 -2.10
C THR A 78 -16.73 12.65 -3.43
N ASN A 79 -17.41 13.79 -3.45
CA ASN A 79 -18.06 14.29 -4.66
C ASN A 79 -17.02 14.82 -5.64
N VAL A 80 -17.22 14.53 -6.93
CA VAL A 80 -16.39 15.12 -7.98
C VAL A 80 -16.81 16.59 -8.12
N PRO A 81 -15.87 17.55 -7.98
CA PRO A 81 -16.17 18.96 -8.16
C PRO A 81 -16.68 19.25 -9.58
N LYS A 82 -17.73 20.08 -9.68
CA LYS A 82 -18.18 20.59 -10.97
C LYS A 82 -17.13 21.58 -11.51
N VAL A 83 -16.92 21.59 -12.83
CA VAL A 83 -15.93 22.46 -13.50
C VAL A 83 -16.09 23.92 -13.10
N ASN A 84 -17.33 24.42 -13.00
CA ASN A 84 -17.62 25.82 -12.64
C ASN A 84 -17.48 26.15 -11.14
N LYS A 85 -17.19 25.15 -10.31
CA LYS A 85 -16.96 25.30 -8.86
C LYS A 85 -15.59 24.76 -8.46
N PHE A 86 -14.70 24.53 -9.42
CA PHE A 86 -13.37 24.03 -9.17
C PHE A 86 -12.42 25.21 -9.02
N ASP A 87 -11.63 25.18 -7.95
CA ASP A 87 -10.59 26.14 -7.66
C ASP A 87 -9.31 25.42 -7.23
N SER A 88 -8.23 26.20 -7.06
CA SER A 88 -6.94 25.68 -6.61
C SER A 88 -7.03 25.04 -5.22
N ASP A 89 -7.91 25.55 -4.34
CA ASP A 89 -8.02 25.09 -2.96
C ASP A 89 -8.58 23.67 -2.89
N ILE A 90 -9.57 23.35 -3.73
CA ILE A 90 -10.10 21.99 -3.87
C ILE A 90 -9.01 21.02 -4.32
N TYR A 91 -8.18 21.43 -5.29
CA TYR A 91 -7.05 20.63 -5.75
C TYR A 91 -6.04 20.40 -4.63
N PHE A 92 -5.61 21.47 -3.93
CA PHE A 92 -4.63 21.36 -2.85
C PHE A 92 -5.16 20.52 -1.68
N GLN A 93 -6.45 20.64 -1.35
CA GLN A 93 -7.08 19.80 -0.34
C GLN A 93 -7.06 18.33 -0.74
N LEU A 94 -7.39 18.01 -2.00
CA LEU A 94 -7.30 16.63 -2.48
C LEU A 94 -5.86 16.10 -2.40
N VAL A 95 -4.87 16.90 -2.80
CA VAL A 95 -3.45 16.52 -2.72
C VAL A 95 -3.06 16.23 -1.27
N ALA A 96 -3.45 17.08 -0.33
CA ALA A 96 -3.19 16.88 1.10
C ALA A 96 -3.86 15.60 1.64
N ASP A 97 -5.12 15.34 1.26
CA ASP A 97 -5.84 14.13 1.66
C ASP A 97 -5.18 12.86 1.08
N LEU A 98 -4.75 12.91 -0.18
CA LEU A 98 -4.02 11.82 -0.82
C LEU A 98 -2.68 11.58 -0.13
N ASP A 99 -1.92 12.62 0.18
CA ASP A 99 -0.63 12.48 0.87
C ASP A 99 -0.80 11.87 2.25
N HIS A 100 -1.82 12.30 2.98
CA HIS A 100 -2.18 11.73 4.27
C HIS A 100 -2.50 10.23 4.15
N TYR A 101 -3.37 9.87 3.21
CA TYR A 101 -3.75 8.46 2.98
C TYR A 101 -2.56 7.60 2.51
N MET A 102 -1.77 8.09 1.56
CA MET A 102 -0.59 7.37 1.05
C MET A 102 0.46 7.16 2.14
N THR A 103 0.61 8.14 3.04
CA THR A 103 1.49 8.01 4.21
C THR A 103 1.00 6.92 5.15
N GLN A 104 -0.31 6.88 5.47
CA GLN A 104 -0.89 5.79 6.27
C GLN A 104 -0.62 4.43 5.61
N LEU A 105 -0.90 4.30 4.31
CA LEU A 105 -0.69 3.06 3.56
C LEU A 105 0.78 2.62 3.55
N ALA A 106 1.72 3.55 3.39
CA ALA A 106 3.16 3.26 3.41
C ALA A 106 3.62 2.79 4.80
N ILE A 107 3.12 3.42 5.86
CA ILE A 107 3.39 3.02 7.24
C ILE A 107 2.82 1.64 7.53
N ASP A 108 1.56 1.37 7.16
CA ASP A 108 0.91 0.08 7.37
C ASP A 108 1.64 -1.03 6.62
N THR A 109 2.03 -0.78 5.37
CA THR A 109 2.82 -1.73 4.58
C THR A 109 4.17 -2.02 5.26
N SER A 110 4.84 -0.99 5.78
CA SER A 110 6.09 -1.14 6.54
C SER A 110 5.89 -1.92 7.85
N ILE A 111 4.78 -1.70 8.56
CA ILE A 111 4.44 -2.45 9.78
C ILE A 111 4.19 -3.92 9.45
N ARG A 112 3.39 -4.22 8.42
CA ARG A 112 3.12 -5.59 7.96
C ARG A 112 4.41 -6.30 7.55
N GLN A 113 5.23 -5.67 6.71
CA GLN A 113 6.53 -6.23 6.32
C GLN A 113 7.46 -6.48 7.51
N ARG A 114 7.45 -5.62 8.52
CA ARG A 114 8.22 -5.83 9.77
C ARG A 114 7.68 -6.98 10.62
N SER A 115 6.37 -7.23 10.58
CA SER A 115 5.74 -8.36 11.28
C SER A 115 5.98 -9.71 10.56
N GLU A 116 6.12 -9.67 9.23
CA GLU A 116 6.36 -10.83 8.36
C GLU A 116 7.85 -11.08 8.07
N SER A 117 8.74 -10.45 8.82
CA SER A 117 10.18 -10.62 8.68
C SER A 117 10.87 -10.66 10.03
N THR A 118 12.01 -11.34 10.07
CA THR A 118 12.86 -11.40 11.26
C THR A 118 14.22 -10.80 10.97
N ARG A 119 14.81 -10.13 11.95
CA ARG A 119 16.23 -9.75 11.91
C ARG A 119 17.05 -10.98 12.27
N LEU A 120 18.04 -11.31 11.45
CA LEU A 120 18.95 -12.42 11.72
C LEU A 120 20.28 -11.90 12.24
N PRO A 121 20.79 -12.43 13.38
CA PRO A 121 22.17 -12.27 13.77
C PRO A 121 23.12 -12.81 12.69
N GLU A 122 24.32 -12.24 12.56
CA GLU A 122 25.28 -12.67 11.51
C GLU A 122 25.65 -14.16 11.66
N ALA A 123 25.81 -14.63 12.90
CA ALA A 123 26.05 -16.06 13.17
C ALA A 123 24.93 -16.97 12.64
N SER A 124 23.66 -16.54 12.73
CA SER A 124 22.53 -17.28 12.17
C SER A 124 22.52 -17.23 10.65
N LYS A 125 22.94 -16.11 10.05
CA LYS A 125 23.11 -16.00 8.58
C LYS A 125 24.19 -16.96 8.09
N ASP A 126 25.32 -17.07 8.77
CA ASP A 126 26.40 -17.98 8.39
C ASP A 126 26.00 -19.46 8.48
N LYS A 127 25.24 -19.83 9.51
CA LYS A 127 24.62 -21.16 9.60
C LYS A 127 23.70 -21.43 8.41
N ILE A 128 22.81 -20.48 8.09
CA ILE A 128 21.90 -20.61 6.95
C ILE A 128 22.68 -20.70 5.62
N ARG A 129 23.72 -19.88 5.42
CA ARG A 129 24.61 -19.97 4.24
C ARG A 129 25.23 -21.35 4.10
N SER A 130 25.66 -21.95 5.20
CA SER A 130 26.21 -23.31 5.24
C SER A 130 25.16 -24.35 4.82
N TYR A 131 23.93 -24.24 5.32
CA TYR A 131 22.83 -25.12 4.90
C TYR A 131 22.45 -24.93 3.44
N ILE A 132 22.43 -23.69 2.94
CA ILE A 132 22.21 -23.35 1.53
C ILE A 132 23.28 -24.00 0.65
N HIS A 133 24.56 -23.93 1.04
CA HIS A 133 25.64 -24.56 0.30
C HIS A 133 25.40 -26.06 0.12
N HIS A 134 25.11 -26.78 1.22
CA HIS A 134 24.83 -28.22 1.15
C HIS A 134 23.54 -28.54 0.38
N LEU A 135 22.55 -27.64 0.43
CA LEU A 135 21.33 -27.78 -0.36
C LEU A 135 21.62 -27.68 -1.86
N LYS A 136 22.44 -26.71 -2.28
CA LYS A 136 22.91 -26.61 -3.68
C LYS A 136 23.64 -27.86 -4.12
N GLU A 137 24.54 -28.39 -3.28
CA GLU A 137 25.24 -29.64 -3.57
C GLU A 137 24.28 -30.83 -3.73
N ALA A 138 23.27 -30.94 -2.86
CA ALA A 138 22.26 -32.00 -2.93
C ALA A 138 21.40 -31.92 -4.19
N ILE A 139 21.10 -30.71 -4.67
CA ILE A 139 20.38 -30.48 -5.93
C ILE A 139 21.26 -30.85 -7.12
N GLN A 140 22.51 -30.38 -7.15
CA GLN A 140 23.44 -30.62 -8.27
C GLN A 140 23.78 -32.09 -8.44
N LYS A 141 24.10 -32.78 -7.34
CA LYS A 141 24.48 -34.21 -7.31
C LYS A 141 23.29 -35.15 -7.54
N SER A 142 22.05 -34.63 -7.58
CA SER A 142 20.86 -35.45 -7.85
C SER A 142 20.87 -35.98 -9.28
N PRO A 143 20.90 -37.31 -9.51
CA PRO A 143 20.87 -37.88 -10.84
C PRO A 143 19.45 -37.86 -11.46
N SER A 144 18.42 -37.70 -10.63
CA SER A 144 17.02 -37.85 -11.01
C SER A 144 16.39 -36.56 -11.57
N PHE A 145 17.08 -35.43 -11.48
CA PHE A 145 16.61 -34.17 -12.04
C PHE A 145 17.12 -33.96 -13.46
N ASN A 146 16.24 -33.52 -14.36
CA ASN A 146 16.66 -32.93 -15.62
C ASN A 146 17.30 -31.56 -15.38
N GLU A 147 18.09 -31.09 -16.35
CA GLU A 147 18.85 -29.84 -16.19
C GLU A 147 17.95 -28.64 -15.91
N ALA A 148 16.82 -28.52 -16.62
CA ALA A 148 15.85 -27.46 -16.43
C ALA A 148 15.27 -27.39 -15.00
N LYS A 149 15.03 -28.53 -14.34
CA LYS A 149 14.56 -28.54 -12.93
C LYS A 149 15.69 -28.17 -11.97
N LYS A 150 16.92 -28.61 -12.24
CA LYS A 150 18.08 -28.24 -11.41
C LYS A 150 18.29 -26.73 -11.45
N GLU A 151 18.32 -26.16 -12.65
CA GLU A 151 18.46 -24.73 -12.88
C GLU A 151 17.36 -23.95 -12.14
N ARG A 152 16.09 -24.30 -12.35
CA ARG A 152 14.97 -23.67 -11.63
C ARG A 152 15.12 -23.73 -10.11
N LEU A 153 15.51 -24.88 -9.54
CA LEU A 153 15.69 -25.00 -8.09
C LEU A 153 16.88 -24.17 -7.60
N LEU A 154 17.98 -24.16 -8.35
CA LEU A 154 19.16 -23.34 -8.04
C LEU A 154 18.85 -21.85 -8.12
N ASP A 155 18.03 -21.42 -9.07
CA ASP A 155 17.52 -20.05 -9.17
C ASP A 155 16.71 -19.67 -7.92
N LYS A 156 15.84 -20.56 -7.44
CA LYS A 156 15.09 -20.34 -6.20
C LYS A 156 15.98 -20.29 -4.96
N VAL A 157 17.04 -21.09 -4.93
CA VAL A 157 18.04 -21.00 -3.87
C VAL A 157 18.81 -19.67 -3.96
N ALA A 158 19.14 -19.20 -5.16
CA ALA A 158 19.81 -17.91 -5.36
C ALA A 158 18.91 -16.72 -4.98
N GLU A 159 17.61 -16.76 -5.33
CA GLU A 159 16.60 -15.79 -4.87
C GLU A 159 16.55 -15.73 -3.33
N PHE A 160 16.60 -16.89 -2.66
CA PHE A 160 16.62 -16.97 -1.20
C PHE A 160 17.92 -16.42 -0.60
N GLU A 161 19.07 -16.71 -1.21
CA GLU A 161 20.37 -16.19 -0.78
C GLU A 161 20.44 -14.66 -0.92
N ALA A 162 19.89 -14.11 -2.00
CA ALA A 162 19.73 -12.67 -2.18
C ALA A 162 18.81 -12.06 -1.10
N ALA A 163 17.74 -12.77 -0.70
CA ALA A 163 16.88 -12.36 0.40
C ALA A 163 17.61 -12.40 1.76
N LEU A 164 18.49 -13.37 1.99
CA LEU A 164 19.32 -13.48 3.21
C LEU A 164 20.33 -12.33 3.35
N GLY A 165 20.79 -11.79 2.22
CA GLY A 165 21.65 -10.60 2.17
C GLY A 165 20.99 -9.32 2.70
N LYS A 166 19.65 -9.27 2.79
CA LYS A 166 18.92 -8.11 3.29
C LYS A 166 19.08 -7.95 4.81
N SER A 167 18.74 -6.76 5.31
CA SER A 167 18.77 -6.46 6.75
C SER A 167 17.81 -7.35 7.56
N ARG A 168 16.64 -7.65 6.99
CA ARG A 168 15.62 -8.54 7.56
C ARG A 168 15.28 -9.64 6.55
N LEU A 169 15.11 -10.87 7.04
CA LEU A 169 14.68 -12.00 6.22
C LEU A 169 13.15 -12.11 6.27
N SER A 170 12.50 -12.09 5.11
CA SER A 170 11.05 -12.28 5.00
C SER A 170 10.68 -13.75 5.15
N TYR A 171 9.63 -14.05 5.93
CA TYR A 171 9.11 -15.42 6.05
C TYR A 171 8.57 -15.95 4.73
N VAL A 172 8.04 -15.07 3.87
CA VAL A 172 7.59 -15.45 2.52
C VAL A 172 8.75 -16.03 1.69
N ALA A 173 9.97 -15.49 1.81
CA ALA A 173 11.12 -16.02 1.10
C ALA A 173 11.47 -17.44 1.59
N VAL A 174 11.41 -17.67 2.90
CA VAL A 174 11.64 -18.99 3.51
C VAL A 174 10.56 -19.99 3.09
N THR A 175 9.28 -19.59 3.14
CA THR A 175 8.14 -20.41 2.74
C THR A 175 8.19 -20.75 1.25
N ARG A 176 8.55 -19.80 0.38
CA ARG A 176 8.70 -20.07 -1.06
C ARG A 176 9.75 -21.14 -1.34
N LEU A 177 10.94 -21.03 -0.73
CA LEU A 177 11.97 -22.06 -0.85
C LEU A 177 11.47 -23.42 -0.33
N THR A 178 10.76 -23.40 0.81
CA THR A 178 10.17 -24.62 1.40
C THR A 178 9.19 -25.29 0.45
N LEU A 179 8.27 -24.53 -0.14
CA LEU A 179 7.27 -25.05 -1.06
C LEU A 179 7.90 -25.63 -2.34
N GLU A 180 8.91 -24.98 -2.90
CA GLU A 180 9.60 -25.47 -4.10
C GLU A 180 10.33 -26.79 -3.85
N ILE A 181 10.94 -26.97 -2.67
CA ILE A 181 11.59 -28.23 -2.27
C ILE A 181 10.54 -29.33 -2.03
N LEU A 182 9.45 -29.02 -1.31
CA LEU A 182 8.38 -29.97 -1.00
C LEU A 182 7.55 -30.37 -2.23
N ALA A 183 7.48 -29.51 -3.25
CA ALA A 183 6.79 -29.80 -4.51
C ALA A 183 7.51 -30.89 -5.33
N VAL A 184 8.77 -31.21 -5.02
CA VAL A 184 9.49 -32.31 -5.66
C VAL A 184 8.98 -33.65 -5.14
N PRO A 185 8.48 -34.55 -6.01
CA PRO A 185 8.06 -35.88 -5.59
C PRO A 185 9.22 -36.66 -4.96
N VAL A 186 9.02 -37.20 -3.75
CA VAL A 186 10.03 -37.96 -2.97
C VAL A 186 10.65 -39.10 -3.78
N THR A 187 9.84 -39.78 -4.61
CA THR A 187 10.29 -40.88 -5.47
C THR A 187 11.31 -40.46 -6.53
N LEU A 188 11.36 -39.16 -6.87
CA LEU A 188 12.24 -38.59 -7.87
C LEU A 188 13.48 -37.93 -7.28
N TRP A 189 13.71 -37.97 -5.97
CA TRP A 189 14.88 -37.33 -5.39
C TRP A 189 15.49 -38.14 -4.25
N SER A 190 16.55 -38.88 -4.57
CA SER A 190 17.28 -39.72 -3.60
C SER A 190 17.91 -38.94 -2.45
N ALA A 191 18.13 -37.63 -2.60
CA ALA A 191 18.62 -36.75 -1.56
C ALA A 191 17.52 -35.90 -0.90
N TYR A 192 16.23 -36.24 -1.11
CA TYR A 192 15.10 -35.52 -0.53
C TYR A 192 15.20 -35.42 0.99
N ASP A 193 15.51 -36.52 1.68
CA ASP A 193 15.63 -36.51 3.14
C ASP A 193 16.73 -35.57 3.64
N VAL A 194 17.84 -35.48 2.90
CA VAL A 194 18.94 -34.56 3.22
C VAL A 194 18.49 -33.12 3.01
N ALA A 195 17.89 -32.82 1.86
CA ALA A 195 17.38 -31.49 1.54
C ALA A 195 16.29 -31.03 2.53
N HIS A 196 15.37 -31.92 2.89
CA HIS A 196 14.32 -31.68 3.88
C HIS A 196 14.91 -31.39 5.26
N LYS A 197 15.93 -32.15 5.69
CA LYS A 197 16.64 -31.88 6.95
C LYS A 197 17.34 -30.52 6.93
N LEU A 198 18.04 -30.18 5.86
CA LEU A 198 18.69 -28.87 5.70
C LEU A 198 17.66 -27.73 5.75
N LEU A 199 16.53 -27.90 5.07
CA LEU A 199 15.43 -26.95 5.09
C LEU A 199 14.79 -26.82 6.48
N SER A 200 14.59 -27.93 7.18
CA SER A 200 14.10 -27.93 8.56
C SER A 200 15.04 -27.16 9.49
N ASN A 201 16.36 -27.33 9.32
CA ASN A 201 17.35 -26.59 10.10
C ASN A 201 17.31 -25.08 9.77
N ILE A 202 17.13 -24.70 8.50
CA ILE A 202 16.94 -23.30 8.11
C ILE A 202 15.69 -22.73 8.80
N ASN A 203 14.56 -23.44 8.73
CA ASN A 203 13.30 -23.02 9.39
C ASN A 203 13.47 -22.88 10.90
N GLN A 204 14.18 -23.82 11.54
CA GLN A 204 14.48 -23.77 12.96
C GLN A 204 15.31 -22.53 13.32
N VAL A 205 16.41 -22.27 12.61
CA VAL A 205 17.27 -21.09 12.87
C VAL A 205 16.49 -19.78 12.70
N VAL A 206 15.61 -19.71 11.70
CA VAL A 206 14.73 -18.54 11.48
C VAL A 206 13.72 -18.40 12.61
N ALA A 207 13.14 -19.50 13.08
CA ALA A 207 12.19 -19.51 14.20
C ALA A 207 12.86 -19.10 15.52
N GLU A 208 14.06 -19.61 15.81
CA GLU A 208 14.86 -19.22 16.98
C GLU A 208 15.17 -17.72 16.95
N ALA A 209 15.63 -17.21 15.81
CA ALA A 209 15.92 -15.78 15.67
C ALA A 209 14.66 -14.89 15.81
N LYS A 210 13.48 -15.39 15.42
CA LYS A 210 12.21 -14.71 15.65
C LYS A 210 11.91 -14.63 17.15
N VAL A 211 12.03 -15.75 17.86
CA VAL A 211 11.80 -15.81 19.30
C VAL A 211 12.73 -14.84 20.03
N GLU A 212 14.02 -14.84 19.68
CA GLU A 212 15.01 -13.90 20.24
C GLU A 212 14.67 -12.43 19.93
N GLU A 213 14.25 -12.12 18.69
CA GLU A 213 13.83 -10.76 18.33
C GLU A 213 12.58 -10.33 19.12
N ASP A 214 11.60 -11.22 19.26
CA ASP A 214 10.35 -10.95 19.99
C ASP A 214 10.61 -10.78 21.50
N GLU A 215 11.55 -11.54 22.09
CA GLU A 215 11.99 -11.36 23.48
C GLU A 215 12.75 -10.04 23.69
N GLN A 216 13.56 -9.62 22.71
CA GLN A 216 14.25 -8.32 22.73
C GLN A 216 13.28 -7.16 22.55
N ARG A 217 12.18 -7.36 21.80
CA ARG A 217 11.01 -6.48 21.77
C ARG A 217 10.19 -6.64 23.04
N LYS A 218 10.81 -6.37 24.19
CA LYS A 218 10.07 -6.11 25.43
C LYS A 218 9.08 -4.96 25.12
N LEU A 219 7.76 -5.23 25.15
CA LEU A 219 6.61 -4.28 25.09
C LEU A 219 5.82 -4.23 23.76
N PRO A 220 4.57 -3.73 23.85
CA PRO A 220 3.30 -4.44 24.08
C PRO A 220 2.79 -5.15 22.80
N ALA A 221 1.68 -5.90 22.91
CA ALA A 221 1.05 -6.55 21.76
C ALA A 221 0.92 -5.59 20.57
N LEU A 222 1.27 -6.06 19.37
CA LEU A 222 1.13 -5.32 18.11
C LEU A 222 -0.23 -4.59 18.13
N PRO A 223 -0.26 -3.25 18.02
CA PRO A 223 -1.52 -2.55 17.95
C PRO A 223 -2.31 -3.15 16.79
N LYS A 224 -3.59 -3.48 17.05
CA LYS A 224 -4.51 -3.95 16.01
C LYS A 224 -4.38 -2.99 14.82
N PRO A 225 -4.39 -3.49 13.57
CA PRO A 225 -4.23 -2.64 12.39
C PRO A 225 -5.16 -1.44 12.54
N PHE A 226 -4.57 -0.25 12.56
CA PHE A 226 -5.33 0.97 12.71
C PHE A 226 -6.31 1.04 11.54
N VAL A 227 -7.59 1.29 11.83
CA VAL A 227 -8.53 1.65 10.78
C VAL A 227 -7.97 2.92 10.16
N MET A 228 -7.71 2.91 8.85
CA MET A 228 -7.22 4.08 8.14
C MET A 228 -8.16 5.24 8.44
N ILE A 229 -7.62 6.27 9.08
CA ILE A 229 -8.42 7.40 9.51
C ILE A 229 -8.68 8.23 8.26
N ALA A 230 -9.95 8.50 7.97
CA ALA A 230 -10.31 9.41 6.90
C ALA A 230 -9.58 10.75 7.11
N PRO A 231 -8.95 11.33 6.07
CA PRO A 231 -8.22 12.59 6.20
C PRO A 231 -9.08 13.73 6.76
N ARG A 232 -10.39 13.65 6.57
CA ARG A 232 -11.37 14.61 7.07
C ARG A 232 -12.44 13.89 7.88
N ALA A 233 -12.90 14.53 8.95
CA ALA A 233 -14.14 14.11 9.60
C ALA A 233 -15.27 14.18 8.57
N PRO A 234 -16.19 13.20 8.51
CA PRO A 234 -17.34 13.31 7.65
C PRO A 234 -18.05 14.61 7.98
N GLU A 235 -18.29 15.44 6.96
CA GLU A 235 -19.13 16.62 7.09
C GLU A 235 -20.51 16.11 7.50
N ILE A 236 -20.78 16.10 8.81
CA ILE A 236 -22.08 15.75 9.35
C ILE A 236 -22.99 16.79 8.73
N GLU A 237 -23.80 16.39 7.75
CA GLU A 237 -24.83 17.27 7.20
C GLU A 237 -25.69 17.70 8.40
N GLU A 238 -25.48 18.91 8.92
CA GLU A 238 -26.44 19.63 9.75
C GLU A 238 -27.64 20.03 8.85
N ARG A 239 -28.23 19.05 8.17
CA ARG A 239 -29.46 19.21 7.39
C ARG A 239 -30.57 18.55 8.17
N LYS A 240 -31.53 19.40 8.56
CA LYS A 240 -32.82 19.12 9.22
C LYS A 240 -32.81 19.25 10.75
N LYS A 241 -32.62 20.46 11.26
CA LYS A 241 -33.32 20.88 12.51
C LYS A 241 -33.63 22.37 12.70
N LYS A 242 -33.45 23.25 11.70
CA LYS A 242 -33.92 24.66 11.80
C LYS A 242 -34.67 25.15 10.56
N ALA A 243 -35.55 24.31 10.02
CA ALA A 243 -36.64 24.74 9.16
C ALA A 243 -37.96 24.27 9.80
N ASP A 244 -38.28 24.78 11.00
CA ASP A 244 -39.62 24.66 11.58
C ASP A 244 -39.89 25.70 12.70
N PHE A 245 -39.48 26.95 12.49
CA PHE A 245 -40.00 28.09 13.28
C PHE A 245 -40.58 29.12 12.32
N GLY A 246 -41.69 28.74 11.70
CA GLY A 246 -42.48 29.60 10.85
C GLY A 246 -43.93 29.12 10.83
N GLY A 247 -44.71 29.51 11.85
CA GLY A 247 -46.17 29.64 11.71
C GLY A 247 -47.01 28.97 12.79
N GLY A 248 -47.56 29.77 13.71
CA GLY A 248 -48.77 29.37 14.44
C GLY A 248 -49.06 30.08 15.76
N GLY A 249 -49.66 31.27 15.69
CA GLY A 249 -50.81 31.58 16.56
C GLY A 249 -50.61 32.41 17.84
N GLY A 250 -50.94 33.70 17.73
CA GLY A 250 -51.92 34.36 18.62
C GLY A 250 -51.44 34.99 19.94
N ARG A 251 -52.05 36.15 20.25
CA ARG A 251 -52.02 36.95 21.51
C ARG A 251 -50.73 37.74 21.74
N ASP A 252 -50.73 39.01 22.11
CA ASP A 252 -51.79 39.98 22.39
C ASP A 252 -51.25 41.37 22.08
N ARG A 253 -52.13 42.22 21.55
CA ARG A 253 -52.01 43.67 21.60
C ARG A 253 -52.19 44.10 23.06
N ASN A 254 -51.24 44.86 23.61
CA ASN A 254 -51.39 46.00 24.53
C ASN A 254 -50.21 46.08 25.51
N LEU A 255 -50.01 47.27 26.08
CA LEU A 255 -48.90 47.78 26.92
C LEU A 255 -47.85 48.49 26.04
N ASP A 256 -47.94 49.79 25.72
CA ASP A 256 -48.09 50.94 26.65
C ASP A 256 -47.28 50.71 27.93
N ASP A 257 -46.07 51.28 27.99
CA ASP A 257 -45.66 52.17 29.09
C ASP A 257 -44.19 52.65 28.97
N GLU A 258 -44.09 53.98 28.96
CA GLU A 258 -43.04 54.84 29.55
C GLU A 258 -41.56 54.72 29.13
N VAL A 259 -41.13 55.73 28.38
CA VAL A 259 -39.73 56.16 28.27
C VAL A 259 -39.48 57.26 29.31
N PRO A 260 -38.62 57.07 30.32
CA PRO A 260 -38.16 58.18 31.14
C PRO A 260 -36.83 58.75 30.58
N PHE A 261 -36.73 60.08 30.68
CA PHE A 261 -35.55 60.89 30.37
C PHE A 261 -34.36 60.57 31.28
#